data_AF-A0A0N1K883-F1
#
_entry.id   AF-A0A0N1K883-F1
#
_cell.length_a   1.000
_cell.length_b   1.000
_cell.length_c   1.000
_cell.angle_alpha   90.00
_cell.angle_beta   90.00
_cell.angle_gamma   90.00
#
_symmetry.space_group_name_H-M   'P 1'
#
loop_
_entity.id
_entity.type
_entity.pdbx_description
1 polymer ?
#
loop_
_entity_poly.entity_id
_entity_poly.type
_entity_poly.pdbx_seq_one_letter_code
_entity_poly.pdbx_strand_id
1 'polypeptide(L)'
;MGPLQERWWDGSRWTDQLRIPPATVRRRRVRIGAGIAAGVVVLAAVGGGAYMLGDSSGDGPDSAASAPAPSESPRLPGAPDGGGQDGGGSRSPEQQMPQTEEGYATDLASGISIPVPDGWTGQSGPIGAGVSTGEHACPGDEAEKCVRAGVSSAPAQALEIEATTARAAAEADIRTNAEESYGEKVYGGITSHEELKSGAVTVAGQKGYLVRWKVVTKDGDDGYVESLAFPSPNAKDMLVVVRSGFDINAEAPELSVLDDITKGIKKAEGTSSGTGETA
;
A
#
# COMPACT_ATOMS: atom_id res chain seq x y z
N MET A 1 -3.39 -48.90 18.54
CA MET A 1 -4.09 -47.62 18.35
C MET A 1 -4.02 -47.28 16.87
N GLY A 2 -5.16 -47.32 16.19
CA GLY A 2 -5.25 -47.00 14.75
C GLY A 2 -5.27 -45.49 14.53
N PRO A 3 -5.08 -45.01 13.28
CA PRO A 3 -5.07 -43.58 12.98
C PRO A 3 -6.42 -42.94 13.29
N LEU A 4 -6.38 -41.73 13.88
CA LEU A 4 -7.54 -40.87 14.11
C LEU A 4 -8.22 -40.58 12.75
N GLN A 5 -9.46 -41.02 12.60
CA GLN A 5 -10.31 -40.75 11.44
C GLN A 5 -11.09 -39.46 11.68
N GLU A 6 -10.82 -38.41 10.91
CA GLU A 6 -11.58 -37.16 10.99
C GLU A 6 -12.77 -37.18 10.02
N ARG A 7 -13.93 -36.75 10.53
CA ARG A 7 -15.15 -36.48 9.76
C ARG A 7 -15.17 -35.00 9.42
N TRP A 8 -15.72 -34.63 8.27
CA TRP A 8 -15.88 -33.22 7.88
C TRP A 8 -17.35 -32.85 7.61
N TRP A 9 -17.65 -31.58 7.82
CA TRP A 9 -18.98 -30.97 7.76
C TRP A 9 -19.25 -30.39 6.36
N ASP A 10 -20.37 -30.76 5.73
CA ASP A 10 -20.70 -30.34 4.35
C ASP A 10 -21.62 -29.11 4.26
N GLY A 11 -21.90 -28.47 5.39
CA GLY A 11 -22.82 -27.34 5.48
C GLY A 11 -24.26 -27.70 5.86
N SER A 12 -24.62 -28.99 5.94
CA SER A 12 -25.96 -29.42 6.42
C SER A 12 -25.94 -30.67 7.29
N ARG A 13 -24.94 -31.55 7.15
CA ARG A 13 -24.73 -32.72 8.02
C ARG A 13 -23.27 -33.18 8.01
N TRP A 14 -22.92 -34.02 8.97
CA TRP A 14 -21.64 -34.73 8.97
C TRP A 14 -21.62 -35.80 7.87
N THR A 15 -20.56 -35.85 7.07
CA THR A 15 -20.45 -36.83 5.97
C THR A 15 -19.94 -38.19 6.47
N ASP A 16 -20.43 -39.29 5.87
CA ASP A 16 -20.04 -40.68 6.19
C ASP A 16 -18.95 -41.24 5.23
N GLN A 17 -18.36 -40.42 4.36
CA GLN A 17 -17.36 -40.87 3.38
C GLN A 17 -15.94 -40.90 3.95
N LEU A 18 -15.38 -42.10 4.08
CA LEU A 18 -13.95 -42.32 4.33
C LEU A 18 -13.20 -42.39 2.98
N ARG A 19 -12.34 -41.40 2.66
CA ARG A 19 -11.41 -41.55 1.53
C ARG A 19 -10.22 -42.42 1.95
N ILE A 20 -9.92 -43.43 1.13
CA ILE A 20 -8.69 -44.22 1.19
C ILE A 20 -7.53 -43.29 0.76
N PRO A 21 -6.41 -43.22 1.51
CA PRO A 21 -5.28 -42.38 1.13
C PRO A 21 -4.75 -42.77 -0.26
N PRO A 22 -4.34 -41.81 -1.10
CA PRO A 22 -3.80 -42.12 -2.42
C PRO A 22 -2.54 -42.97 -2.27
N ALA A 23 -2.53 -44.12 -2.96
CA ALA A 23 -1.37 -44.99 -3.03
C ALA A 23 -0.14 -44.21 -3.53
N THR A 24 1.00 -44.37 -2.87
CA THR A 24 2.28 -43.81 -3.28
C THR A 24 2.63 -44.25 -4.70
N VAL A 25 2.44 -43.38 -5.69
CA VAL A 25 2.85 -43.63 -7.07
C VAL A 25 4.36 -43.43 -7.18
N ARG A 26 5.08 -44.51 -7.51
CA ARG A 26 6.52 -44.49 -7.82
C ARG A 26 6.79 -43.59 -9.02
N ARG A 27 7.69 -42.60 -8.86
CA ARG A 27 8.19 -41.72 -9.92
C ARG A 27 8.86 -42.53 -11.05
N ARG A 28 8.47 -42.31 -12.29
CA ARG A 28 9.33 -42.51 -13.48
C ARG A 28 9.72 -41.15 -14.03
N ARG A 29 11.03 -40.93 -14.19
CA ARG A 29 11.61 -39.72 -14.79
C ARG A 29 11.25 -39.67 -16.28
N VAL A 30 10.76 -38.53 -16.75
CA VAL A 30 10.79 -38.14 -18.16
C VAL A 30 11.35 -36.72 -18.22
N ARG A 31 12.39 -36.53 -19.03
CA ARG A 31 13.04 -35.24 -19.31
C ARG A 31 12.44 -34.66 -20.60
N ILE A 32 11.83 -33.48 -20.52
CA ILE A 32 11.47 -32.57 -21.63
C ILE A 32 11.36 -31.20 -20.95
N GLY A 33 11.89 -30.06 -21.38
CA GLY A 33 12.53 -29.56 -22.59
C GLY A 33 12.36 -28.04 -22.49
N ALA A 34 13.45 -27.26 -22.61
CA ALA A 34 13.47 -25.82 -22.33
C ALA A 34 12.64 -25.01 -23.34
N GLY A 35 11.90 -24.01 -22.85
CA GLY A 35 11.26 -22.97 -23.65
C GLY A 35 11.45 -21.62 -22.95
N ILE A 36 12.34 -20.79 -23.49
CA ILE A 36 12.60 -19.42 -23.03
C ILE A 36 11.54 -18.52 -23.66
N ALA A 37 10.74 -17.85 -22.83
CA ALA A 37 9.91 -16.72 -23.23
C ALA A 37 10.40 -15.49 -22.45
N ALA A 38 11.01 -14.55 -23.17
CA ALA A 38 11.49 -13.28 -22.63
C ALA A 38 10.29 -12.33 -22.43
N GLY A 39 10.02 -11.95 -21.18
CA GLY A 39 9.05 -10.90 -20.83
C GLY A 39 9.78 -9.58 -20.62
N VAL A 40 9.41 -8.56 -21.39
CA VAL A 40 9.86 -7.18 -21.21
C VAL A 40 9.02 -6.54 -20.10
N VAL A 41 9.66 -6.13 -19.01
CA VAL A 41 9.03 -5.33 -17.95
C VAL A 41 9.45 -3.88 -18.15
N VAL A 42 8.48 -3.00 -18.38
CA VAL A 42 8.69 -1.54 -18.39
C VAL A 42 8.54 -1.05 -16.96
N LEU A 43 9.65 -0.68 -16.34
CA LEU A 43 9.68 0.00 -15.04
C LEU A 43 9.41 1.50 -15.26
N ALA A 44 8.20 1.94 -14.93
CA ALA A 44 7.90 3.37 -14.78
C ALA A 44 8.40 3.85 -13.42
N ALA A 45 9.66 4.29 -13.38
CA ALA A 45 10.21 5.00 -12.24
C ALA A 45 9.63 6.42 -12.20
N VAL A 46 8.78 6.72 -11.22
CA VAL A 46 8.43 8.11 -10.88
C VAL A 46 9.51 8.63 -9.92
N GLY A 47 10.57 9.19 -10.51
CA GLY A 47 11.53 10.06 -9.83
C GLY A 47 11.19 11.52 -10.11
N GLY A 48 11.10 12.32 -9.05
CA GLY A 48 10.85 13.76 -9.10
C GLY A 48 11.89 14.53 -9.92
N GLY A 49 11.43 15.60 -10.56
CA GLY A 49 12.21 16.37 -11.52
C GLY A 49 13.21 17.35 -10.91
N ALA A 50 14.07 17.87 -11.79
CA ALA A 50 14.64 19.21 -11.68
C ALA A 50 15.17 19.69 -13.04
N TYR A 51 14.68 20.87 -13.43
CA TYR A 51 15.38 22.00 -14.06
C TYR A 51 16.10 21.85 -15.41
N MET A 52 15.65 22.67 -16.36
CA MET A 52 16.39 23.13 -17.55
C MET A 52 17.61 23.97 -17.16
N LEU A 53 18.70 23.82 -17.91
CA LEU A 53 19.58 24.86 -18.51
C LEU A 53 20.66 24.07 -19.28
N GLY A 54 20.83 24.24 -20.59
CA GLY A 54 21.43 25.42 -21.21
C GLY A 54 22.87 25.05 -21.61
N ASP A 55 23.06 24.75 -22.90
CA ASP A 55 24.35 24.42 -23.52
C ASP A 55 25.34 25.58 -23.40
N SER A 56 26.60 25.30 -23.05
CA SER A 56 27.80 25.95 -23.61
C SER A 56 29.10 25.25 -23.20
N SER A 57 29.80 24.82 -24.25
CA SER A 57 31.20 24.39 -24.40
C SER A 57 32.27 25.06 -23.51
N GLY A 58 33.37 24.34 -23.22
CA GLY A 58 34.69 24.95 -22.96
C GLY A 58 35.65 24.19 -22.04
N ASP A 59 36.83 23.85 -22.57
CA ASP A 59 37.99 23.14 -22.02
C ASP A 59 38.68 23.67 -20.73
N GLY A 60 39.33 22.76 -19.99
CA GLY A 60 40.70 22.93 -19.45
C GLY A 60 40.89 23.20 -17.94
N PRO A 61 42.01 22.75 -17.30
CA PRO A 61 42.07 22.43 -15.88
C PRO A 61 42.92 23.38 -14.98
N ASP A 62 42.93 23.05 -13.68
CA ASP A 62 43.92 23.31 -12.61
C ASP A 62 43.63 24.33 -11.47
N SER A 63 43.76 23.78 -10.25
CA SER A 63 44.35 24.34 -9.01
C SER A 63 43.55 25.28 -8.06
N ALA A 64 43.19 24.67 -6.92
CA ALA A 64 43.37 25.09 -5.51
C ALA A 64 43.19 26.56 -5.07
N ALA A 65 42.33 26.81 -4.06
CA ALA A 65 42.75 27.11 -2.67
C ALA A 65 41.61 27.64 -1.77
N SER A 66 41.55 27.07 -0.57
CA SER A 66 41.34 27.66 0.77
C SER A 66 40.16 28.60 1.09
N ALA A 67 39.38 28.16 2.09
CA ALA A 67 38.45 28.95 2.90
C ALA A 67 39.14 30.07 3.71
N PRO A 68 38.37 31.06 4.20
CA PRO A 68 38.23 31.15 5.66
C PRO A 68 36.84 31.60 6.18
N ALA A 69 36.53 31.17 7.40
CA ALA A 69 35.57 31.79 8.35
C ALA A 69 36.36 32.70 9.33
N PRO A 70 35.82 33.22 10.45
CA PRO A 70 34.53 33.85 10.80
C PRO A 70 34.75 35.28 11.41
N SER A 71 33.69 35.98 11.85
CA SER A 71 33.58 36.67 13.18
C SER A 71 32.69 37.91 13.16
N GLU A 72 31.91 38.03 14.23
CA GLU A 72 30.92 39.05 14.54
C GLU A 72 31.49 40.36 15.14
N SER A 73 30.68 41.43 15.02
CA SER A 73 30.43 42.54 15.98
C SER A 73 31.44 43.72 16.09
N PRO A 74 31.04 44.97 16.52
CA PRO A 74 29.70 45.57 16.71
C PRO A 74 29.53 47.12 16.41
N ARG A 75 28.29 47.61 16.59
CA ARG A 75 27.80 48.99 16.94
C ARG A 75 27.44 50.06 15.87
N LEU A 76 26.13 50.37 15.89
CA LEU A 76 25.41 51.63 15.60
C LEU A 76 25.95 52.85 16.41
N PRO A 77 25.76 54.12 15.99
CA PRO A 77 24.45 54.82 15.82
C PRO A 77 24.39 55.72 14.56
N GLY A 78 23.27 56.19 14.00
CA GLY A 78 21.86 56.27 14.34
C GLY A 78 21.31 57.45 13.51
N ALA A 79 20.16 57.31 12.84
CA ALA A 79 19.34 58.42 12.35
C ALA A 79 17.93 57.89 12.00
N PRO A 80 16.86 58.59 12.42
CA PRO A 80 15.48 58.11 12.28
C PRO A 80 14.79 58.69 11.05
N ASP A 81 14.07 57.87 10.31
CA ASP A 81 12.93 58.23 9.46
C ASP A 81 12.10 56.94 9.34
N GLY A 82 10.82 56.91 9.64
CA GLY A 82 9.78 57.72 9.00
C GLY A 82 8.88 56.72 8.27
N GLY A 83 7.76 56.36 8.90
CA GLY A 83 7.00 55.16 8.59
C GLY A 83 6.16 55.18 7.31
N GLY A 84 5.82 53.95 6.89
CA GLY A 84 4.50 53.58 6.38
C GLY A 84 4.20 53.83 4.91
N GLN A 85 4.45 52.84 4.06
CA GLN A 85 3.59 52.63 2.88
C GLN A 85 3.57 51.15 2.46
N ASP A 86 2.36 50.71 2.12
CA ASP A 86 1.91 49.35 1.94
C ASP A 86 2.53 48.64 0.73
N GLY A 87 3.15 47.49 0.98
CA GLY A 87 3.58 46.53 -0.04
C GLY A 87 2.63 45.35 -0.09
N GLY A 88 1.58 45.44 -0.91
CA GLY A 88 0.66 44.35 -1.21
C GLY A 88 1.37 43.18 -1.91
N GLY A 89 1.92 42.27 -1.11
CA GLY A 89 2.37 40.96 -1.57
C GLY A 89 1.15 40.09 -1.85
N SER A 90 0.85 39.88 -3.14
CA SER A 90 -0.12 38.90 -3.61
C SER A 90 0.32 37.50 -3.14
N ARG A 91 -0.25 37.04 -2.02
CA ARG A 91 -0.15 35.65 -1.60
C ARG A 91 -0.99 34.85 -2.59
N SER A 92 -0.33 34.16 -3.50
CA SER A 92 -0.96 33.02 -4.18
C SER A 92 -1.54 32.13 -3.08
N PRO A 93 -2.80 31.64 -3.20
CA PRO A 93 -3.31 30.70 -2.22
C PRO A 93 -2.35 29.52 -2.21
N GLU A 94 -1.55 29.37 -1.15
CA GLU A 94 -1.01 28.07 -0.79
C GLU A 94 -2.25 27.17 -0.77
N GLN A 95 -2.34 26.26 -1.73
CA GLN A 95 -3.36 25.23 -1.72
C GLN A 95 -3.13 24.49 -0.41
N GLN A 96 -3.86 24.88 0.62
CA GLN A 96 -3.85 24.21 1.91
C GLN A 96 -4.30 22.79 1.59
N MET A 97 -3.33 21.89 1.54
CA MET A 97 -3.64 20.48 1.42
C MET A 97 -4.64 20.18 2.55
N PRO A 98 -5.76 19.52 2.26
CA PRO A 98 -6.74 19.19 3.27
C PRO A 98 -6.03 18.59 4.49
N GLN A 99 -6.40 19.05 5.68
CA GLN A 99 -5.67 18.70 6.90
C GLN A 99 -5.60 17.18 7.04
N THR A 100 -4.38 16.65 7.07
CA THR A 100 -4.12 15.26 7.46
C THR A 100 -4.45 15.14 8.95
N GLU A 101 -5.34 14.22 9.29
CA GLU A 101 -5.72 13.97 10.67
C GLU A 101 -4.58 13.22 11.41
N GLU A 102 -4.26 13.67 12.62
CA GLU A 102 -3.26 12.99 13.45
C GLU A 102 -3.66 11.53 13.71
N GLY A 103 -2.72 10.60 13.52
CA GLY A 103 -2.97 9.16 13.68
C GLY A 103 -3.65 8.49 12.47
N TYR A 104 -3.82 9.20 11.35
CA TYR A 104 -4.39 8.63 10.13
C TYR A 104 -3.57 8.95 8.88
N ALA A 105 -3.58 8.02 7.92
CA ALA A 105 -3.18 8.23 6.55
C ALA A 105 -4.42 8.45 5.67
N THR A 106 -4.50 9.58 4.98
CA THR A 106 -5.69 10.00 4.24
C THR A 106 -5.50 9.83 2.72
N ASP A 107 -6.48 9.16 2.10
CA ASP A 107 -6.65 9.08 0.65
C ASP A 107 -7.68 10.13 0.22
N LEU A 108 -7.18 11.23 -0.36
CA LEU A 108 -8.02 12.39 -0.66
C LEU A 108 -9.01 12.11 -1.80
N ALA A 109 -8.61 11.38 -2.83
CA ALA A 109 -9.49 11.01 -3.94
C ALA A 109 -10.66 10.16 -3.42
N SER A 110 -10.35 9.13 -2.64
CA SER A 110 -11.33 8.21 -2.09
C SER A 110 -12.14 8.78 -0.93
N GLY A 111 -11.65 9.83 -0.27
CA GLY A 111 -12.27 10.43 0.92
C GLY A 111 -12.31 9.48 2.12
N ILE A 112 -11.25 8.70 2.32
CA ILE A 112 -11.09 7.81 3.46
C ILE A 112 -9.82 8.14 4.24
N SER A 113 -9.83 7.80 5.53
CA SER A 113 -8.69 7.87 6.42
C SER A 113 -8.45 6.48 7.03
N ILE A 114 -7.23 5.96 6.86
CA ILE A 114 -6.76 4.68 7.36
C ILE A 114 -6.03 4.94 8.69
N PRO A 115 -6.40 4.28 9.80
CA PRO A 115 -5.69 4.48 11.07
C PRO A 115 -4.25 4.01 10.95
N VAL A 116 -3.32 4.75 11.54
CA VAL A 116 -1.90 4.37 11.65
C VAL A 116 -1.72 3.69 13.01
N PRO A 117 -1.47 2.37 13.08
CA PRO A 117 -1.21 1.72 14.36
C PRO A 117 0.05 2.26 15.04
N ASP A 118 0.15 2.05 16.35
CA ASP A 118 1.33 2.47 17.11
C ASP A 118 2.61 1.86 16.55
N GLY A 119 3.63 2.70 16.33
CA GLY A 119 4.92 2.29 15.77
C GLY A 119 4.93 2.07 14.24
N TRP A 120 3.81 2.35 13.56
CA TRP A 120 3.73 2.31 12.10
C TRP A 120 3.99 3.69 11.48
N THR A 121 4.36 3.68 10.21
CA THR A 121 4.42 4.89 9.39
C THR A 121 3.14 5.01 8.57
N GLY A 122 2.57 6.21 8.50
CA GLY A 122 1.45 6.53 7.63
C GLY A 122 1.85 7.52 6.54
N GLN A 123 1.36 7.28 5.33
CA GLN A 123 1.56 8.15 4.17
C GLN A 123 0.21 8.51 3.55
N SER A 124 -0.15 9.78 3.65
CA SER A 124 -1.32 10.35 2.97
C SER A 124 -1.00 10.69 1.52
N GLY A 125 -2.01 10.70 0.65
CA GLY A 125 -1.81 11.00 -0.76
C GLY A 125 -3.03 11.63 -1.44
N PRO A 126 -2.82 12.35 -2.57
CA PRO A 126 -3.91 12.85 -3.40
C PRO A 126 -4.71 11.70 -4.03
N ILE A 127 -4.05 10.57 -4.32
CA ILE A 127 -4.65 9.33 -4.83
C ILE A 127 -4.03 8.20 -4.02
N GLY A 128 -4.84 7.54 -3.20
CA GLY A 128 -4.37 6.47 -2.33
C GLY A 128 -3.76 6.98 -1.02
N ALA A 129 -3.62 6.05 -0.08
CA ALA A 129 -2.89 6.20 1.17
C ALA A 129 -2.23 4.87 1.53
N GLY A 130 -1.21 4.90 2.39
CA GLY A 130 -0.52 3.71 2.86
C GLY A 130 -0.19 3.77 4.34
N VAL A 131 -0.23 2.64 5.02
CA VAL A 131 0.35 2.46 6.36
C VAL A 131 1.21 1.21 6.38
N SER A 132 2.37 1.25 7.03
CA SER A 132 3.26 0.09 7.12
C SER A 132 4.05 0.03 8.42
N THR A 133 4.53 -1.17 8.76
CA THR A 133 5.58 -1.34 9.76
C THR A 133 6.91 -0.74 9.26
N GLY A 134 7.93 -0.76 10.12
CA GLY A 134 9.29 -0.44 9.72
C GLY A 134 9.84 -1.35 8.62
N GLU A 135 10.80 -0.83 7.87
CA GLU A 135 11.46 -1.52 6.76
C GLU A 135 12.57 -2.46 7.24
N HIS A 136 12.81 -3.53 6.48
CA HIS A 136 13.95 -4.42 6.60
C HIS A 136 14.45 -4.85 5.21
N ALA A 137 15.61 -5.50 5.15
CA ALA A 137 16.10 -6.07 3.90
C ALA A 137 15.19 -7.22 3.45
N CYS A 138 14.82 -7.26 2.17
CA CYS A 138 13.99 -8.33 1.63
C CYS A 138 14.75 -9.68 1.61
N PRO A 139 14.09 -10.82 1.93
CA PRO A 139 14.76 -12.12 2.04
C PRO A 139 15.37 -12.63 0.72
N GLY A 140 14.77 -12.30 -0.43
CA GLY A 140 15.27 -12.69 -1.75
C GLY A 140 16.13 -11.63 -2.46
N ASP A 141 16.21 -10.41 -1.93
CA ASP A 141 16.98 -9.30 -2.51
C ASP A 141 17.33 -8.26 -1.43
N GLU A 142 18.49 -8.39 -0.80
CA GLU A 142 18.88 -7.52 0.33
C GLU A 142 19.05 -6.03 -0.05
N ALA A 143 19.15 -5.71 -1.35
CA ALA A 143 19.21 -4.34 -1.84
C ALA A 143 17.82 -3.65 -1.77
N GLU A 144 16.74 -4.43 -1.76
CA GLU A 144 15.37 -3.95 -1.68
C GLU A 144 14.89 -3.83 -0.22
N LYS A 145 13.86 -3.01 -0.01
CA LYS A 145 13.23 -2.82 1.30
C LYS A 145 11.86 -3.46 1.32
N CYS A 146 11.65 -4.30 2.33
CA CYS A 146 10.39 -4.97 2.62
C CYS A 146 9.85 -4.45 3.94
N VAL A 147 8.55 -4.57 4.13
CA VAL A 147 7.88 -4.32 5.41
C VAL A 147 7.21 -5.62 5.86
N ARG A 148 7.17 -5.84 7.16
CA ARG A 148 6.48 -7.01 7.74
C ARG A 148 4.97 -6.94 7.58
N ALA A 149 4.42 -5.74 7.52
CA ALA A 149 3.03 -5.54 7.17
C ALA A 149 2.80 -4.18 6.52
N GLY A 150 1.85 -4.16 5.59
CA GLY A 150 1.42 -2.95 4.88
C GLY A 150 -0.05 -3.01 4.52
N VAL A 151 -0.68 -1.83 4.48
CA VAL A 151 -2.04 -1.62 3.98
C VAL A 151 -2.00 -0.40 3.06
N SER A 152 -2.57 -0.50 1.86
CA SER A 152 -2.66 0.61 0.91
C SER A 152 -4.05 0.71 0.30
N SER A 153 -4.48 1.92 -0.02
CA SER A 153 -5.71 2.17 -0.79
C SER A 153 -5.40 2.67 -2.19
N ALA A 154 -6.26 2.31 -3.13
CA ALA A 154 -6.29 2.87 -4.47
C ALA A 154 -7.72 2.84 -5.05
N PRO A 155 -8.05 3.74 -5.98
CA PRO A 155 -9.24 3.58 -6.81
C PRO A 155 -9.16 2.26 -7.60
N ALA A 156 -10.28 1.54 -7.73
CA ALA A 156 -10.34 0.29 -8.48
C ALA A 156 -9.84 0.44 -9.93
N GLN A 157 -10.11 1.59 -10.56
CA GLN A 157 -9.64 1.89 -11.92
C GLN A 157 -8.12 2.00 -12.02
N ALA A 158 -7.45 2.48 -10.96
CA ALA A 158 -5.99 2.56 -10.92
C ALA A 158 -5.33 1.17 -10.80
N LEU A 159 -6.10 0.17 -10.37
CA LEU A 159 -5.71 -1.24 -10.30
C LEU A 159 -6.24 -2.06 -11.50
N GLU A 160 -6.77 -1.39 -12.54
CA GLU A 160 -7.33 -2.02 -13.73
C GLU A 160 -8.51 -2.97 -13.44
N ILE A 161 -9.26 -2.70 -12.36
CA ILE A 161 -10.43 -3.48 -11.97
C ILE A 161 -11.69 -2.85 -12.58
N GLU A 162 -12.26 -3.54 -13.56
CA GLU A 162 -13.49 -3.14 -14.27
C GLU A 162 -14.78 -3.49 -13.52
N ALA A 163 -14.68 -4.21 -12.39
CA ALA A 163 -15.84 -4.60 -11.60
C ALA A 163 -16.54 -3.37 -10.99
N THR A 164 -17.87 -3.37 -11.04
CA THR A 164 -18.72 -2.26 -10.56
C THR A 164 -19.37 -2.54 -9.21
N THR A 165 -19.09 -3.70 -8.60
CA THR A 165 -19.58 -4.06 -7.26
C THR A 165 -18.42 -4.36 -6.34
N ALA A 166 -18.56 -4.02 -5.05
CA ALA A 166 -17.55 -4.29 -4.03
C ALA A 166 -17.11 -5.76 -4.01
N ARG A 167 -18.08 -6.68 -4.06
CA ARG A 167 -17.80 -8.12 -4.09
C ARG A 167 -16.96 -8.52 -5.29
N ALA A 168 -17.42 -8.17 -6.49
CA ALA A 168 -16.71 -8.54 -7.71
C ALA A 168 -15.31 -7.91 -7.78
N ALA A 169 -15.14 -6.69 -7.26
CA ALA A 169 -13.84 -6.03 -7.21
C ALA A 169 -12.87 -6.74 -6.25
N ALA A 170 -13.29 -7.06 -5.02
CA ALA A 170 -12.45 -7.78 -4.07
C ALA A 170 -12.08 -9.20 -4.55
N GLU A 171 -13.04 -9.92 -5.14
CA GLU A 171 -12.81 -11.25 -5.72
C GLU A 171 -11.88 -11.21 -6.96
N ALA A 172 -11.97 -10.15 -7.77
CA ALA A 172 -11.07 -9.96 -8.92
C ALA A 172 -9.64 -9.57 -8.50
N ASP A 173 -9.50 -8.83 -7.40
CA ASP A 173 -8.23 -8.27 -6.95
C ASP A 173 -7.33 -9.25 -6.19
N ILE A 174 -7.90 -10.12 -5.36
CA ILE A 174 -7.16 -10.86 -4.32
C ILE A 174 -5.95 -11.65 -4.84
N ARG A 175 -6.05 -12.22 -6.04
CA ARG A 175 -4.93 -12.93 -6.67
C ARG A 175 -3.78 -11.98 -6.99
N THR A 176 -4.05 -10.88 -7.68
CA THR A 176 -3.05 -9.89 -8.07
C THR A 176 -2.42 -9.25 -6.85
N ASN A 177 -3.22 -8.90 -5.84
CA ASN A 177 -2.71 -8.42 -4.56
C ASN A 177 -1.73 -9.43 -3.91
N ALA A 178 -2.07 -10.72 -3.93
CA ALA A 178 -1.20 -11.76 -3.40
C ALA A 178 0.13 -11.86 -4.18
N GLU A 179 0.06 -11.86 -5.51
CA GLU A 179 1.21 -11.98 -6.40
C GLU A 179 2.13 -10.75 -6.33
N GLU A 180 1.59 -9.55 -6.13
CA GLU A 180 2.37 -8.32 -5.92
C GLU A 180 3.00 -8.26 -4.52
N SER A 181 2.29 -8.74 -3.49
CA SER A 181 2.80 -8.77 -2.10
C SER A 181 3.89 -9.83 -1.91
N TYR A 182 3.71 -11.01 -2.53
CA TYR A 182 4.56 -12.20 -2.34
C TYR A 182 5.08 -12.73 -3.68
N GLY A 183 5.60 -11.84 -4.51
CA GLY A 183 6.03 -12.12 -5.88
C GLY A 183 7.27 -13.02 -6.03
N GLU A 184 7.50 -13.49 -7.25
CA GLU A 184 8.58 -14.43 -7.57
C GLU A 184 9.99 -13.92 -7.24
N LYS A 185 10.24 -12.62 -7.43
CA LYS A 185 11.58 -12.03 -7.25
C LYS A 185 12.08 -12.16 -5.81
N VAL A 186 11.21 -11.88 -4.83
CA VAL A 186 11.58 -11.80 -3.41
C VAL A 186 11.26 -13.08 -2.66
N TYR A 187 10.12 -13.73 -2.95
CA TYR A 187 9.59 -14.86 -2.18
C TYR A 187 9.56 -16.17 -2.97
N GLY A 188 10.10 -16.19 -4.19
CA GLY A 188 10.04 -17.36 -5.07
C GLY A 188 8.62 -17.73 -5.53
N GLY A 189 7.64 -16.86 -5.26
CA GLY A 189 6.24 -16.98 -5.65
C GLY A 189 5.38 -17.75 -4.64
N ILE A 190 4.07 -17.75 -4.89
CA ILE A 190 3.07 -18.44 -4.06
C ILE A 190 2.91 -19.88 -4.52
N THR A 191 3.08 -20.84 -3.60
CA THR A 191 2.94 -22.29 -3.88
C THR A 191 1.52 -22.80 -3.62
N SER A 192 0.81 -22.20 -2.66
CA SER A 192 -0.59 -22.49 -2.37
C SER A 192 -1.24 -21.34 -1.60
N HIS A 193 -2.57 -21.32 -1.54
CA HIS A 193 -3.32 -20.42 -0.68
C HIS A 193 -4.53 -21.14 -0.06
N GLU A 194 -5.01 -20.59 1.05
CA GLU A 194 -6.24 -20.96 1.74
C GLU A 194 -7.09 -19.70 1.92
N GLU A 195 -8.37 -19.73 1.50
CA GLU A 195 -9.30 -18.65 1.79
C GLU A 195 -9.75 -18.73 3.25
N LEU A 196 -9.37 -17.74 4.05
CA LEU A 196 -9.72 -17.66 5.46
C LEU A 196 -11.05 -16.93 5.68
N LYS A 197 -11.36 -15.96 4.82
CA LYS A 197 -12.51 -15.07 4.97
C LYS A 197 -12.97 -14.57 3.60
N SER A 198 -14.27 -14.60 3.36
CA SER A 198 -14.91 -13.97 2.19
C SER A 198 -16.32 -13.55 2.60
N GLY A 199 -16.60 -12.24 2.56
CA GLY A 199 -17.90 -11.78 3.02
C GLY A 199 -18.11 -10.27 3.03
N ALA A 200 -19.38 -9.90 3.25
CA ALA A 200 -19.80 -8.52 3.35
C ALA A 200 -19.28 -7.86 4.64
N VAL A 201 -18.96 -6.57 4.54
CA VAL A 201 -18.48 -5.74 5.65
C VAL A 201 -19.01 -4.31 5.51
N THR A 202 -19.00 -3.54 6.58
CA THR A 202 -19.29 -2.10 6.53
C THR A 202 -18.03 -1.33 6.90
N VAL A 203 -17.56 -0.45 6.01
CA VAL A 203 -16.31 0.32 6.16
C VAL A 203 -16.59 1.77 5.76
N ALA A 204 -16.14 2.75 6.56
CA ALA A 204 -16.44 4.16 6.34
C ALA A 204 -17.94 4.47 6.08
N GLY A 205 -18.84 3.68 6.69
CA GLY A 205 -20.29 3.78 6.50
C GLY A 205 -20.82 3.20 5.18
N GLN A 206 -19.98 2.60 4.35
CA GLN A 206 -20.32 2.00 3.07
C GLN A 206 -20.37 0.47 3.16
N LYS A 207 -21.25 -0.15 2.36
CA LYS A 207 -21.32 -1.60 2.24
C LYS A 207 -20.18 -2.08 1.33
N GLY A 208 -19.26 -2.83 1.89
CA GLY A 208 -18.11 -3.41 1.22
C GLY A 208 -18.12 -4.93 1.19
N TYR A 209 -17.03 -5.47 0.67
CA TYR A 209 -16.74 -6.89 0.65
C TYR A 209 -15.24 -7.10 0.83
N LEU A 210 -14.85 -8.10 1.61
CA LEU A 210 -13.46 -8.46 1.81
C LEU A 210 -13.24 -9.92 1.42
N VAL A 211 -12.06 -10.19 0.87
CA VAL A 211 -11.53 -11.55 0.68
C VAL A 211 -10.16 -11.59 1.32
N ARG A 212 -9.91 -12.58 2.18
CA ARG A 212 -8.64 -12.79 2.88
C ARG A 212 -8.11 -14.18 2.62
N TRP A 213 -6.88 -14.26 2.16
CA TRP A 213 -6.16 -15.50 1.98
C TRP A 213 -4.99 -15.61 2.96
N LYS A 214 -4.69 -16.83 3.37
CA LYS A 214 -3.35 -17.23 3.80
C LYS A 214 -2.62 -17.75 2.58
N VAL A 215 -1.42 -17.26 2.32
CA VAL A 215 -0.56 -17.71 1.22
C VAL A 215 0.66 -18.44 1.77
N VAL A 216 1.10 -19.47 1.06
CA VAL A 216 2.34 -20.18 1.35
C VAL A 216 3.35 -19.79 0.28
N THR A 217 4.44 -19.15 0.69
CA THR A 217 5.51 -18.73 -0.22
C THR A 217 6.47 -19.88 -0.47
N LYS A 218 7.28 -19.77 -1.52
CA LYS A 218 8.33 -20.75 -1.78
C LYS A 218 9.54 -20.51 -0.89
N ASP A 219 9.91 -19.25 -0.73
CA ASP A 219 11.05 -18.76 0.02
C ASP A 219 10.59 -17.60 0.93
N GLY A 220 11.21 -17.46 2.10
CA GLY A 220 10.86 -16.41 3.07
C GLY A 220 9.66 -16.77 3.95
N ASP A 221 8.99 -15.74 4.46
CA ASP A 221 7.81 -15.90 5.32
C ASP A 221 6.55 -16.21 4.49
N ASP A 222 5.65 -17.01 5.05
CA ASP A 222 4.26 -17.10 4.57
C ASP A 222 3.54 -15.78 4.83
N GLY A 223 2.35 -15.60 4.27
CA GLY A 223 1.64 -14.32 4.36
C GLY A 223 0.13 -14.42 4.57
N TYR A 224 -0.45 -13.36 5.12
CA TYR A 224 -1.86 -13.04 4.98
C TYR A 224 -2.02 -11.90 3.99
N VAL A 225 -2.97 -12.05 3.07
CA VAL A 225 -3.32 -11.02 2.09
C VAL A 225 -4.82 -10.77 2.15
N GLU A 226 -5.22 -9.51 2.13
CA GLU A 226 -6.62 -9.11 2.11
C GLU A 226 -6.86 -8.06 1.03
N SER A 227 -7.89 -8.29 0.22
CA SER A 227 -8.46 -7.30 -0.68
C SER A 227 -9.85 -6.94 -0.18
N LEU A 228 -9.99 -5.68 0.24
CA LEU A 228 -11.23 -5.08 0.71
C LEU A 228 -11.68 -4.05 -0.33
N ALA A 229 -12.92 -4.13 -0.79
CA ALA A 229 -13.48 -3.15 -1.70
C ALA A 229 -14.80 -2.58 -1.19
N PHE A 230 -15.03 -1.29 -1.42
CA PHE A 230 -16.27 -0.59 -1.06
C PHE A 230 -16.42 0.70 -1.87
N PRO A 231 -17.65 1.23 -2.04
CA PRO A 231 -17.86 2.54 -2.66
C PRO A 231 -17.11 3.65 -1.91
N SER A 232 -16.53 4.60 -2.64
CA SER A 232 -15.89 5.77 -2.02
C SER A 232 -16.95 6.63 -1.31
N PRO A 233 -16.68 7.08 -0.06
CA PRO A 233 -17.50 8.10 0.60
C PRO A 233 -17.54 9.46 -0.13
N ASN A 234 -16.56 9.72 -1.00
CA ASN A 234 -16.42 10.95 -1.77
C ASN A 234 -17.11 10.87 -3.15
N ALA A 235 -17.12 9.68 -3.77
CA ALA A 235 -17.74 9.45 -5.07
C ALA A 235 -18.39 8.06 -5.13
N LYS A 236 -19.73 8.00 -5.13
CA LYS A 236 -20.48 6.73 -5.04
C LYS A 236 -20.26 5.78 -6.23
N ASP A 237 -19.93 6.32 -7.40
CA ASP A 237 -19.66 5.55 -8.61
C ASP A 237 -18.20 5.07 -8.72
N MET A 238 -17.36 5.43 -7.74
CA MET A 238 -15.98 4.97 -7.64
C MET A 238 -15.87 3.91 -6.54
N LEU A 239 -15.26 2.77 -6.86
CA LEU A 239 -14.86 1.79 -5.86
C LEU A 239 -13.43 2.10 -5.38
N VAL A 240 -13.24 1.97 -4.07
CA VAL A 240 -11.92 1.97 -3.44
C VAL A 240 -11.57 0.53 -3.14
N VAL A 241 -10.33 0.16 -3.43
CA VAL A 241 -9.75 -1.12 -3.02
C VAL A 241 -8.65 -0.83 -2.01
N VAL A 242 -8.72 -1.52 -0.88
CA VAL A 242 -7.72 -1.51 0.18
C VAL A 242 -7.04 -2.88 0.15
N ARG A 243 -5.76 -2.89 -0.18
CA ARG A 243 -4.90 -4.09 -0.23
C ARG A 243 -4.07 -4.16 1.04
N SER A 244 -3.99 -5.34 1.63
CA SER A 244 -3.15 -5.62 2.80
C SER A 244 -2.25 -6.83 2.55
N GLY A 245 -1.03 -6.78 3.07
CA GLY A 245 -0.07 -7.89 3.12
C GLY A 245 0.62 -7.92 4.48
N PHE A 246 0.58 -9.05 5.17
CA PHE A 246 1.11 -9.26 6.52
C PHE A 246 1.91 -10.55 6.57
N ASP A 247 3.19 -10.49 6.91
CA ASP A 247 4.03 -11.67 7.10
C ASP A 247 3.53 -12.52 8.26
N ILE A 248 3.69 -13.84 8.13
CA ILE A 248 3.48 -14.80 9.21
C ILE A 248 4.84 -15.00 9.90
N ASN A 249 5.17 -14.06 10.79
CA ASN A 249 6.44 -14.02 11.49
C ASN A 249 6.26 -13.51 12.93
N ALA A 250 7.16 -13.89 13.86
CA ALA A 250 7.10 -13.44 15.26
C ALA A 250 7.36 -11.94 15.45
N GLU A 251 8.03 -11.30 14.48
CA GLU A 251 8.26 -9.85 14.44
C GLU A 251 7.17 -9.10 13.69
N ALA A 252 6.27 -9.82 13.01
CA ALA A 252 5.14 -9.23 12.31
C ALA A 252 3.98 -8.99 13.28
N PRO A 253 3.15 -7.97 13.02
CA PRO A 253 1.93 -7.74 13.77
C PRO A 253 0.97 -8.94 13.69
N GLU A 254 0.23 -9.16 14.77
CA GLU A 254 -0.82 -10.18 14.82
C GLU A 254 -1.90 -9.93 13.75
N LEU A 255 -2.50 -11.00 13.23
CA LEU A 255 -3.56 -10.91 12.22
C LEU A 255 -4.75 -10.04 12.67
N SER A 256 -5.03 -9.96 13.98
CA SER A 256 -6.09 -9.11 14.52
C SER A 256 -5.88 -7.62 14.24
N VAL A 257 -4.64 -7.16 14.08
CA VAL A 257 -4.34 -5.76 13.73
C VAL A 257 -4.93 -5.40 12.37
N LEU A 258 -4.93 -6.32 11.42
CA LEU A 258 -5.57 -6.12 10.11
C LEU A 258 -7.08 -5.90 10.27
N ASP A 259 -7.75 -6.68 11.11
CA ASP A 259 -9.18 -6.49 11.41
C ASP A 259 -9.45 -5.16 12.12
N ASP A 260 -8.53 -4.69 12.97
CA ASP A 260 -8.68 -3.41 13.66
C ASP A 260 -8.43 -2.22 12.73
N ILE A 261 -7.47 -2.31 11.80
CA ILE A 261 -7.30 -1.31 10.73
C ILE A 261 -8.58 -1.24 9.89
N THR A 262 -9.09 -2.37 9.40
CA THR A 262 -10.30 -2.42 8.57
C THR A 262 -11.51 -1.80 9.28
N LYS A 263 -11.68 -2.03 10.59
CA LYS A 263 -12.75 -1.39 11.39
C LYS A 263 -12.53 0.10 11.58
N GLY A 264 -11.27 0.54 11.70
CA GLY A 264 -10.91 1.94 11.96
C GLY A 264 -10.91 2.83 10.71
N ILE A 265 -10.96 2.24 9.50
CA ILE A 265 -11.11 3.03 8.27
C ILE A 265 -12.42 3.81 8.32
N LYS A 266 -12.30 5.13 8.21
CA LYS A 266 -13.41 6.07 8.30
C LYS A 266 -13.44 7.03 7.11
N LYS A 267 -14.55 7.75 6.98
CA LYS A 267 -14.63 8.88 6.04
C LYS A 267 -13.65 9.96 6.48
N ALA A 268 -12.89 10.50 5.52
CA ALA A 268 -11.98 11.61 5.77
C ALA A 268 -12.74 12.92 6.06
N GLU A 269 -12.24 13.70 7.01
CA GLU A 269 -12.76 15.03 7.33
C GLU A 269 -12.48 16.03 6.19
N GLY A 270 -13.31 17.08 6.04
CA GLY A 270 -13.06 18.16 5.07
C GLY A 270 -13.36 17.85 3.60
N THR A 271 -13.77 16.63 3.25
CA THR A 271 -14.11 16.22 1.87
C THR A 271 -15.54 16.56 1.45
N SER A 272 -16.29 17.35 2.22
CA SER A 272 -17.62 17.81 1.82
C SER A 272 -17.52 18.90 0.77
N SER A 273 -17.75 18.56 -0.51
CA SER A 273 -18.16 19.51 -1.54
C SER A 273 -19.59 19.98 -1.28
N GLY A 274 -19.76 20.77 -0.21
CA GLY A 274 -20.96 21.58 -0.01
C GLY A 274 -20.99 22.65 -1.10
N THR A 275 -22.01 22.62 -1.94
CA THR A 275 -22.31 23.70 -2.89
C THR A 275 -22.58 24.96 -2.06
N GLY A 276 -21.60 25.87 -2.02
CA GLY A 276 -21.76 27.18 -1.42
C GLY A 276 -22.71 28.01 -2.28
N GLU A 277 -23.99 28.00 -1.91
CA GLU A 277 -24.96 28.97 -2.40
C GLU A 277 -24.70 30.27 -1.64
N THR A 278 -24.03 31.23 -2.27
CA THR A 278 -23.91 32.59 -1.75
C THR A 278 -25.25 33.28 -1.93
N ALA A 279 -25.86 33.66 -0.80
CA ALA A 279 -26.95 34.62 -0.72
C ALA A 279 -26.49 36.04 -1.05
#